data_AF-A0A933DPB6-F1
#
_entry.id   AF-A0A933DPB6-F1
#
_cell.length_a   1.000
_cell.length_b   1.000
_cell.length_c   1.000
_cell.angle_alpha   90.00
_cell.angle_beta   90.00
_cell.angle_gamma   90.00
#
_symmetry.space_group_name_H-M   'P 1'
#
loop_
_entity.id
_entity.type
_entity.pdbx_description
1 polymer ?
#
loop_
_entity_poly.entity_id
_entity_poly.type
_entity_poly.pdbx_seq_one_letter_code
_entity_poly.pdbx_strand_id
1 'polypeptide(L)'
;MLVFFDAELGEAIGIHVAFGKEAKIFGVVPDKWVRQFAHRIELEYDGNTHPIEAGFVRGLSKNGYGILGQKGFFDQVESITFEAKKAVFGIIP
;
A
#
# COMPACT_ATOMS: atom_id res chain seq x y z
N MET A 1 8.03 2.20 6.52
CA MET A 1 6.66 2.65 6.18
C MET A 1 5.93 1.47 5.55
N LEU A 2 4.67 1.20 5.94
CA LEU A 2 3.85 0.15 5.34
C LEU A 2 3.42 0.53 3.91
N VAL A 3 2.95 -0.45 3.15
CA VAL A 3 2.11 -0.18 1.98
C VAL A 3 0.79 0.41 2.46
N PHE A 4 0.33 1.49 1.81
CA PHE A 4 -0.97 2.09 2.09
C PHE A 4 -1.88 2.02 0.87
N PHE A 5 -3.15 1.70 1.09
CA PHE A 5 -4.20 1.78 0.07
C PHE A 5 -5.31 2.72 0.51
N ASP A 6 -6.08 3.23 -0.45
CA ASP A 6 -7.34 3.88 -0.10
C ASP A 6 -8.28 2.85 0.55
N ALA A 7 -8.95 3.25 1.64
CA ALA A 7 -9.92 2.40 2.32
C ALA A 7 -11.04 1.91 1.38
N GLU A 8 -11.44 2.72 0.39
CA GLU A 8 -12.44 2.33 -0.60
C GLU A 8 -12.02 1.09 -1.40
N LEU A 9 -10.72 0.93 -1.69
CA LEU A 9 -10.22 -0.25 -2.39
C LEU A 9 -10.37 -1.50 -1.51
N GLY A 10 -10.03 -1.40 -0.23
CA GLY A 10 -10.19 -2.49 0.74
C GLY A 10 -11.65 -2.91 0.87
N GLU A 11 -12.55 -1.94 1.03
CA GLU A 11 -13.99 -2.17 1.11
C GLU A 11 -14.51 -2.83 -0.19
N ALA A 12 -14.03 -2.41 -1.36
CA ALA A 12 -14.41 -2.97 -2.66
C ALA A 12 -14.00 -4.44 -2.85
N ILE A 13 -12.89 -4.88 -2.23
CA ILE A 13 -12.44 -6.29 -2.26
C ILE A 13 -12.95 -7.10 -1.06
N GLY A 14 -13.91 -6.57 -0.30
CA GLY A 14 -14.56 -7.27 0.81
C GLY A 14 -13.85 -7.21 2.16
N ILE A 15 -12.82 -6.35 2.30
CA ILE A 15 -12.15 -6.14 3.59
C ILE A 15 -13.00 -5.18 4.44
N HIS A 16 -13.33 -5.62 5.65
CA HIS A 16 -13.90 -4.74 6.68
C HIS A 16 -12.81 -3.86 7.28
N VAL A 17 -12.46 -2.78 6.57
CA VAL A 17 -11.30 -1.92 6.87
C VAL A 17 -11.27 -1.47 8.34
N ALA A 18 -12.41 -1.09 8.92
CA ALA A 18 -12.49 -0.61 10.30
C ALA A 18 -12.08 -1.64 11.38
N PHE A 19 -12.01 -2.94 11.05
CA PHE A 19 -11.61 -4.00 11.98
C PHE A 19 -10.10 -4.22 12.05
N GLY A 20 -9.34 -3.48 11.24
CA GLY A 20 -7.88 -3.55 11.24
C GLY A 20 -7.26 -2.90 12.46
N LYS A 21 -5.96 -3.10 12.62
CA LYS A 21 -5.19 -2.46 13.69
C LYS A 21 -5.07 -0.97 13.42
N GLU A 22 -5.76 -0.15 14.20
CA GLU A 22 -5.75 1.31 14.07
C GLU A 22 -4.39 1.91 14.46
N ALA A 23 -3.91 2.88 13.68
CA ALA A 23 -2.85 3.80 14.08
C ALA A 23 -3.08 5.20 13.50
N LYS A 24 -2.40 6.21 14.05
CA LYS A 24 -2.35 7.55 13.48
C LYS A 24 -1.06 7.75 12.70
N ILE A 25 -1.16 8.31 11.50
CA ILE A 25 -0.03 8.59 10.61
C ILE A 25 -0.12 10.02 10.07
N PHE A 26 1.00 10.59 9.68
CA PHE A 26 1.13 11.94 9.11
C PHE A 26 1.90 11.87 7.79
N GLY A 27 1.65 12.84 6.89
CA GLY A 27 2.41 13.01 5.64
C GLY A 27 1.92 12.18 4.45
N VAL A 28 1.01 11.22 4.65
CA VAL A 28 0.33 10.51 3.54
C VAL A 28 -0.80 11.32 2.90
N VAL A 29 -1.35 12.28 3.65
CA VAL A 29 -2.29 13.28 3.13
C VAL A 29 -1.79 14.65 3.61
N PRO A 30 -1.85 15.70 2.76
CA PRO A 30 -1.25 16.99 3.08
C PRO A 30 -1.76 17.56 4.40
N ASP A 31 -0.81 18.02 5.22
CA ASP A 31 -0.99 18.82 6.44
C ASP A 31 -1.97 18.26 7.47
N LYS A 32 -2.17 16.94 7.51
CA LYS A 32 -3.09 16.33 8.46
C LYS A 32 -2.65 14.96 8.97
N TRP A 33 -2.95 14.72 10.25
CA TRP A 33 -2.92 13.38 10.82
C TRP A 33 -4.17 12.62 10.37
N VAL A 34 -3.98 11.40 9.89
CA VAL A 34 -5.06 10.51 9.47
C VAL A 34 -4.99 9.20 10.23
N ARG A 35 -6.14 8.54 10.34
CA ARG A 35 -6.22 7.16 10.83
C ARG A 35 -5.90 6.22 9.68
N GLN A 36 -5.15 5.18 10.01
CA GLN A 36 -4.94 4.03 9.15
C GLN A 36 -5.40 2.78 9.87
N PHE A 37 -5.86 1.78 9.12
CA PHE A 37 -6.23 0.47 9.65
C PHE A 37 -5.42 -0.61 8.95
N ALA A 38 -4.55 -1.29 9.69
CA ALA A 38 -3.68 -2.30 9.12
C ALA A 38 -4.37 -3.67 9.08
N HIS A 39 -4.26 -4.35 7.93
CA HIS A 39 -4.73 -5.71 7.71
C HIS A 39 -3.63 -6.54 7.08
N ARG A 40 -3.67 -7.85 7.35
CA ARG A 40 -2.86 -8.81 6.60
C ARG A 40 -3.62 -9.16 5.32
N ILE A 41 -2.99 -8.93 4.17
CA ILE A 41 -3.56 -9.18 2.85
C ILE A 41 -2.57 -9.94 1.97
N GLU A 42 -3.06 -10.46 0.86
CA GLU A 42 -2.24 -11.03 -0.20
C GLU A 42 -2.11 -10.01 -1.33
N LEU A 43 -0.88 -9.67 -1.69
CA LEU A 43 -0.54 -8.81 -2.81
C LEU A 43 0.03 -9.66 -3.93
N GLU A 44 -0.64 -9.66 -5.08
CA GLU A 44 -0.16 -10.36 -6.27
C GLU A 44 0.57 -9.37 -7.21
N TYR A 45 1.79 -9.72 -7.60
CA TYR A 45 2.53 -9.03 -8.65
C TYR A 45 3.50 -10.01 -9.33
N ASP A 46 3.74 -9.81 -10.63
CA ASP A 46 4.59 -10.70 -11.44
C ASP A 46 4.20 -12.20 -11.35
N GLY A 47 2.90 -12.48 -11.20
CA GLY A 47 2.37 -13.84 -11.05
C GLY A 47 2.65 -14.51 -9.71
N ASN A 48 3.23 -13.80 -8.74
CA ASN A 48 3.54 -14.30 -7.41
C ASN A 48 2.68 -13.62 -6.35
N THR A 49 2.26 -14.39 -5.34
CA THR A 49 1.46 -13.90 -4.21
C THR A 49 2.33 -13.69 -2.98
N HIS A 50 2.29 -12.48 -2.42
CA HIS A 50 3.07 -12.09 -1.27
C HIS A 50 2.16 -11.69 -0.11
N PRO A 51 2.24 -12.36 1.07
CA PRO A 51 1.47 -11.96 2.23
C PRO A 51 2.11 -10.74 2.89
N ILE A 52 1.35 -9.66 3.02
CA ILE A 52 1.86 -8.37 3.51
C ILE A 52 0.94 -7.79 4.59
N GLU A 53 1.49 -6.91 5.43
CA GLU A 53 0.69 -6.01 6.26
C GLU A 53 0.51 -4.68 5.50
N ALA A 54 -0.73 -4.33 5.17
CA ALA A 54 -1.06 -3.11 4.45
C ALA A 54 -2.01 -2.24 5.29
N GLY A 55 -1.77 -0.93 5.29
CA GLY A 55 -2.63 0.04 5.94
C GLY A 55 -3.68 0.60 4.98
N PHE A 56 -4.91 0.74 5.45
CA PHE A 56 -5.99 1.36 4.68
C PHE A 56 -6.33 2.73 5.26
N VAL A 57 -6.33 3.75 4.40
CA VAL A 57 -6.52 5.16 4.78
C VAL A 57 -7.65 5.74 3.95
N ARG A 58 -8.67 6.30 4.59
CA ARG A 58 -9.80 6.90 3.87
C ARG A 58 -9.41 8.27 3.31
N GLY A 59 -9.72 8.50 2.03
CA GLY A 59 -9.38 9.76 1.35
C GLY A 59 -7.87 9.91 1.12
N LEU A 60 -7.20 8.77 0.90
CA LEU A 60 -5.83 8.74 0.39
C LEU A 60 -5.81 9.22 -1.06
N SER A 61 -6.85 8.91 -1.84
CA SER A 61 -6.89 9.21 -3.26
C SER A 61 -7.61 10.53 -3.60
N LYS A 62 -6.82 11.47 -4.14
CA LYS A 62 -7.21 12.29 -5.31
C LYS A 62 -6.38 11.94 -6.57
N ASN A 63 -5.23 11.28 -6.41
CA ASN A 63 -4.21 11.09 -7.44
C ASN A 63 -3.67 9.63 -7.55
N GLY A 64 -4.30 8.63 -6.92
CA GLY A 64 -3.85 7.23 -7.00
C GLY A 64 -4.41 6.34 -5.90
N TYR A 65 -4.42 5.02 -6.11
CA TYR A 65 -5.08 4.05 -5.23
C TYR A 65 -4.23 3.56 -4.05
N GLY A 66 -2.92 3.86 -4.02
CA GLY A 66 -2.03 3.43 -2.94
C GLY A 66 -0.61 3.98 -3.03
N ILE A 67 0.17 3.71 -1.98
CA ILE A 67 1.59 4.08 -1.79
C ILE A 67 2.34 2.80 -1.42
N LEU A 68 3.34 2.43 -2.21
CA LEU A 68 4.21 1.30 -1.91
C LEU A 68 5.23 1.67 -0.83
N GLY A 69 5.32 0.84 0.20
CA GLY A 69 6.15 1.07 1.38
C GLY A 69 7.38 0.16 1.43
N GLN A 70 8.36 0.60 2.22
CA GLN A 70 9.55 -0.21 2.53
C GLN A 70 9.20 -1.54 3.21
N LYS A 71 8.17 -1.54 4.06
CA LYS A 71 7.65 -2.73 4.71
C LYS A 71 6.43 -3.22 3.93
N GLY A 72 6.43 -4.47 3.52
CA GLY A 72 5.34 -5.11 2.78
C GLY A 72 5.59 -5.21 1.28
N PHE A 73 6.22 -4.24 0.61
CA PHE A 73 6.52 -4.36 -0.82
C PHE A 73 8.03 -4.40 -1.09
N PHE A 74 8.77 -3.34 -0.75
CA PHE A 74 10.20 -3.28 -1.06
C PHE A 74 11.06 -4.26 -0.26
N ASP A 75 10.54 -4.86 0.80
CA ASP A 75 11.22 -5.93 1.56
C ASP A 75 10.92 -7.34 1.01
N GLN A 76 10.07 -7.45 -0.03
CA GLN A 76 9.71 -8.72 -0.66
C GLN A 76 10.47 -8.98 -1.97
N VAL A 77 11.32 -8.05 -2.41
CA VAL A 77 12.00 -8.11 -3.71
C VAL A 77 13.49 -7.90 -3.52
N GLU A 78 14.32 -8.63 -4.28
CA GLU A 78 15.77 -8.48 -4.23
C GLU A 78 16.20 -7.08 -4.73
N SER A 79 15.61 -6.62 -5.83
CA SER A 79 15.93 -5.30 -6.37
C SER A 79 14.80 -4.67 -7.19
N ILE A 80 14.77 -3.33 -7.19
CA ILE A 80 13.86 -2.52 -8.02
C ILE A 80 14.66 -1.52 -8.80
N THR A 81 14.37 -1.43 -10.09
CA THR A 81 14.96 -0.45 -11.00
C THR A 81 13.89 0.50 -11.51
N PHE A 82 14.11 1.81 -11.29
CA PHE A 82 13.29 2.88 -11.84
C PHE A 82 13.96 3.43 -13.10
N GLU A 83 13.40 3.14 -14.28
CA GLU A 83 13.93 3.64 -15.55
C GLU A 83 13.23 4.94 -15.95
N ALA A 84 13.82 6.11 -15.71
CA ALA A 84 13.18 7.41 -15.94
C ALA A 84 12.66 7.66 -17.38
N LYS A 85 13.19 6.95 -18.39
CA LYS A 85 12.78 7.08 -19.79
C LYS A 85 11.68 6.11 -20.21
N LYS A 86 11.28 5.19 -19.32
CA LYS A 86 10.16 4.27 -19.52
C LYS A 86 9.17 4.55 -18.41
N ALA A 87 7.89 4.72 -18.72
CA ALA A 87 6.83 4.72 -17.70
C ALA A 87 6.57 3.29 -17.18
N VAL A 88 7.63 2.52 -16.94
CA VAL A 88 7.63 1.10 -16.58
C VAL A 88 8.73 0.89 -15.54
N PHE A 89 8.43 0.14 -14.50
CA PHE A 89 9.39 -0.31 -13.49
C PHE A 89 9.63 -1.81 -13.66
N GLY A 90 10.86 -2.27 -13.43
CA GLY A 90 11.22 -3.68 -13.40
C GLY A 90 11.32 -4.19 -11.96
N ILE A 91 10.79 -5.39 -11.71
CA ILE A 91 10.89 -6.09 -10.44
C ILE A 91 11.77 -7.33 -10.66
N ILE A 92 12.76 -7.51 -9.80
CA ILE A 92 13.52 -8.76 -9.72
C ILE A 92 13.15 -9.39 -8.38
N PRO A 93 12.41 -10.54 -8.39
CA PRO A 93 11.95 -11.18 -7.18
C PRO A 93 13.11 -11.64 -6.29
#